data_AF-A0A2D5IDJ2-F1
#
_entry.id   AF-A0A2D5IDJ2-F1
#
_cell.length_a   1.000
_cell.length_b   1.000
_cell.length_c   1.000
_cell.angle_alpha   90.00
_cell.angle_beta   90.00
_cell.angle_gamma   90.00
#
_symmetry.space_group_name_H-M   'P 1'
#
loop_
_entity.id
_entity.type
_entity.pdbx_description
1 polymer ?
#
loop_
_entity_poly.entity_id
_entity_poly.type
_entity_poly.pdbx_seq_one_letter_code
_entity_poly.pdbx_strand_id
1 'polypeptide(L)'
;MLGMNQYFYTFNGGNLYQHNANGNRNNFYGEQYNSQITTVFNQNPLENKIFKTINLESNEAWQANLETDIQQNGFIDSTWFIKKEGDYFAFLRQTGEVPALPGQYAMRSANGIGKSTSYTTVGNTTTLNFSSNPVVEIGSIVSIGDYLYFSLPSYTTISLGGQITNINVDIPAGINQISIDTSIAGTAPITTQDAFILYIKSSVAESHGLLGHYCIFTLINESTNSTELFAVESEVMKSYP
;
A
#
# COMPACT_ATOMS: atom_id res chain seq x y z
N MET A 1 -28.84 -21.43 17.94
CA MET A 1 -27.41 -21.73 17.73
C MET A 1 -26.86 -22.23 19.05
N LEU A 2 -26.34 -23.45 19.09
CA LEU A 2 -25.93 -24.08 20.35
C LEU A 2 -24.72 -25.01 20.12
N GLY A 3 -23.76 -24.95 21.04
CA GLY A 3 -22.62 -25.87 21.06
C GLY A 3 -22.93 -27.10 21.92
N MET A 4 -22.68 -28.30 21.40
CA MET A 4 -22.86 -29.56 22.14
C MET A 4 -21.76 -30.55 21.75
N ASN A 5 -21.04 -31.08 22.74
CA ASN A 5 -19.93 -32.03 22.55
C ASN A 5 -18.91 -31.57 21.50
N GLN A 6 -18.42 -30.35 21.62
CA GLN A 6 -17.46 -29.73 20.68
C GLN A 6 -18.01 -29.53 19.25
N TYR A 7 -19.28 -29.82 18.99
CA TYR A 7 -19.93 -29.53 17.72
C TYR A 7 -20.83 -28.32 17.81
N PHE A 8 -20.93 -27.63 16.69
CA PHE A 8 -21.67 -26.38 16.57
C PHE A 8 -22.88 -26.57 15.67
N TYR A 9 -24.07 -26.41 16.26
CA TYR A 9 -25.33 -26.68 15.61
C TYR A 9 -26.21 -25.44 15.48
N THR A 10 -26.92 -25.37 14.35
CA THR A 10 -27.97 -24.39 14.09
C THR A 10 -29.19 -25.08 13.49
N PHE A 11 -30.33 -24.39 13.49
CA PHE A 11 -31.56 -24.88 12.89
C PHE A 11 -32.02 -23.87 11.83
N ASN A 12 -32.27 -24.33 10.61
CA ASN A 12 -32.73 -23.48 9.51
C ASN A 12 -33.66 -24.27 8.59
N GLY A 13 -34.79 -23.66 8.20
CA GLY A 13 -35.75 -24.28 7.28
C GLY A 13 -36.30 -25.65 7.72
N GLY A 14 -36.38 -25.92 9.03
CA GLY A 14 -36.83 -27.22 9.54
C GLY A 14 -35.73 -28.28 9.70
N ASN A 15 -34.51 -27.98 9.27
CA ASN A 15 -33.38 -28.91 9.29
C ASN A 15 -32.33 -28.50 10.34
N LEU A 16 -31.70 -29.51 10.96
CA LEU A 16 -30.54 -29.33 11.83
C LEU A 16 -29.26 -29.28 10.98
N TYR A 17 -28.44 -28.25 11.17
CA TYR A 17 -27.15 -28.08 10.52
C TYR A 17 -26.02 -28.23 11.52
N GLN A 18 -24.93 -28.85 11.08
CA GLN A 18 -23.68 -29.01 11.83
C GLN A 18 -22.55 -28.36 11.03
N HIS A 19 -21.86 -27.40 11.62
CA HIS A 19 -20.96 -26.51 10.86
C HIS A 19 -19.47 -26.81 11.00
N ASN A 20 -19.06 -27.63 11.96
CA ASN A 20 -17.64 -27.84 12.29
C ASN A 20 -17.19 -29.31 12.19
N ALA A 21 -17.82 -30.10 11.33
CA ALA A 21 -17.54 -31.53 11.16
C ALA A 21 -17.16 -31.98 9.73
N ASN A 22 -17.55 -31.23 8.70
CA ASN A 22 -17.46 -31.69 7.30
C ASN A 22 -16.22 -31.17 6.54
N GLY A 23 -15.16 -30.78 7.26
CA GLY A 23 -13.92 -30.26 6.66
C GLY A 23 -13.98 -28.81 6.16
N ASN A 24 -15.17 -28.27 5.84
CA ASN A 24 -15.36 -26.87 5.46
C ASN A 24 -15.87 -26.05 6.66
N ARG A 25 -14.95 -25.43 7.41
CA ARG A 25 -15.31 -24.47 8.46
C ARG A 25 -15.82 -23.16 7.85
N ASN A 26 -16.58 -22.41 8.64
CA ASN A 26 -17.26 -21.16 8.24
C ASN A 26 -18.26 -21.32 7.08
N ASN A 27 -18.70 -22.53 6.77
CA ASN A 27 -19.81 -22.74 5.84
C ASN A 27 -21.15 -22.75 6.59
N PHE A 28 -22.03 -21.84 6.23
CA PHE A 28 -23.36 -21.72 6.80
C PHE A 28 -24.41 -21.87 5.70
N TYR A 29 -25.16 -22.96 5.76
CA TYR A 29 -26.28 -23.22 4.84
C TYR A 29 -25.89 -23.24 3.35
N GLY A 30 -24.66 -23.69 3.04
CA GLY A 30 -24.14 -23.76 1.67
C GLY A 30 -23.31 -22.55 1.26
N GLU A 31 -23.31 -21.48 2.04
CA GLU A 31 -22.50 -20.28 1.79
C GLU A 31 -21.21 -20.31 2.61
N GLN A 32 -20.08 -20.05 1.95
CA GLN A 32 -18.76 -20.00 2.58
C GLN A 32 -18.45 -18.57 3.05
N TYR A 33 -18.06 -18.44 4.32
CA TYR A 33 -17.66 -17.18 4.92
C TYR A 33 -16.18 -17.22 5.33
N ASN A 34 -15.59 -16.04 5.49
CA ASN A 34 -14.23 -15.87 6.00
C ASN A 34 -14.26 -15.56 7.51
N SER A 35 -13.22 -15.96 8.23
CA SER A 35 -13.02 -15.52 9.61
C SER A 35 -12.42 -14.12 9.60
N GLN A 36 -12.98 -13.22 10.42
CA GLN A 36 -12.52 -11.84 10.55
C GLN A 36 -12.43 -11.43 12.01
N ILE A 37 -11.33 -10.78 12.39
CA ILE A 37 -11.12 -10.22 13.72
C ILE A 37 -10.67 -8.77 13.56
N THR A 38 -11.38 -7.83 14.17
CA THR A 38 -11.00 -6.41 14.20
C THR A 38 -10.70 -6.00 15.63
N THR A 39 -9.53 -5.42 15.85
CA THR A 39 -9.11 -4.89 17.16
C THR A 39 -8.15 -3.71 16.97
N VAL A 40 -7.60 -3.19 18.07
CA VAL A 40 -6.83 -1.94 18.07
C VAL A 40 -5.53 -2.06 18.88
N PHE A 41 -4.43 -1.58 18.31
CA PHE A 41 -3.21 -1.23 19.05
C PHE A 41 -3.30 0.21 19.55
N ASN A 42 -3.49 0.39 20.86
CA ASN A 42 -3.73 1.70 21.47
C ASN A 42 -2.82 2.02 22.68
N GLN A 43 -1.74 1.27 22.89
CA GLN A 43 -0.80 1.54 23.99
C GLN A 43 -0.21 2.95 23.86
N ASN A 44 -0.26 3.77 24.91
CA ASN A 44 0.14 5.19 24.90
C ASN A 44 -0.55 6.00 23.77
N PRO A 45 -1.88 6.19 23.82
CA PRO A 45 -2.65 6.77 22.72
C PRO A 45 -2.44 8.28 22.53
N LEU A 46 -1.70 8.95 23.41
CA LEU A 46 -1.35 10.36 23.28
C LEU A 46 -0.02 10.58 22.56
N GLU A 47 0.69 9.50 22.23
CA GLU A 47 1.97 9.56 21.53
C GLU A 47 1.81 9.24 20.05
N ASN A 48 2.42 10.06 19.19
CA ASN A 48 2.57 9.72 17.79
C ASN A 48 3.47 8.49 17.64
N LYS A 49 2.98 7.48 16.93
CA LYS A 49 3.66 6.21 16.75
C LYS A 49 3.70 5.81 15.28
N ILE A 50 4.71 5.03 14.92
CA ILE A 50 4.83 4.40 13.60
C ILE A 50 4.76 2.90 13.79
N PHE A 51 3.76 2.28 13.16
CA PHE A 51 3.53 0.84 13.08
C PHE A 51 4.23 0.29 11.85
N LYS A 52 5.10 -0.72 12.00
CA LYS A 52 5.92 -1.23 10.89
C LYS A 52 5.74 -2.70 10.57
N THR A 53 5.28 -3.48 11.54
CA THR A 53 5.25 -4.94 11.44
C THR A 53 3.99 -5.49 12.06
N ILE A 54 3.64 -6.71 11.65
CA ILE A 54 2.72 -7.57 12.37
C ILE A 54 3.43 -8.90 12.61
N ASN A 55 3.34 -9.35 13.86
CA ASN A 55 3.69 -10.71 14.27
C ASN A 55 2.41 -11.44 14.68
N LEU A 56 2.21 -12.65 14.18
CA LEU A 56 1.06 -13.49 14.52
C LEU A 56 1.54 -14.78 15.19
N GLU A 57 1.13 -14.96 16.44
CA GLU A 57 1.20 -16.26 17.11
C GLU A 57 -0.02 -17.07 16.63
N SER A 58 0.12 -17.74 15.49
CA SER A 58 -0.95 -18.48 14.82
C SER A 58 -0.40 -19.72 14.12
N ASN A 59 -1.28 -20.71 13.90
CA ASN A 59 -0.94 -21.86 13.07
C ASN A 59 -1.03 -21.57 11.56
N GLU A 60 -1.62 -20.45 11.14
CA GLU A 60 -1.70 -19.99 9.75
C GLU A 60 -1.44 -18.48 9.63
N ALA A 61 -1.09 -18.01 8.43
CA ALA A 61 -0.98 -16.58 8.15
C ALA A 61 -2.37 -15.97 7.90
N TRP A 62 -2.60 -14.76 8.42
CA TRP A 62 -3.85 -14.01 8.22
C TRP A 62 -3.55 -12.74 7.43
N GLN A 63 -4.37 -12.44 6.43
CA GLN A 63 -4.28 -11.14 5.75
C GLN A 63 -4.60 -10.05 6.78
N ALA A 64 -3.86 -8.93 6.75
CA ALA A 64 -4.08 -7.81 7.66
C ALA A 64 -4.39 -6.52 6.89
N ASN A 65 -5.52 -5.88 7.22
CA ASN A 65 -5.84 -4.51 6.81
C ASN A 65 -5.69 -3.59 8.03
N LEU A 66 -4.99 -2.47 7.89
CA LEU A 66 -4.62 -1.59 8.98
C LEU A 66 -4.94 -0.12 8.65
N GLU A 67 -5.47 0.59 9.63
CA GLU A 67 -5.79 2.01 9.54
C GLU A 67 -5.43 2.72 10.85
N THR A 68 -5.05 3.98 10.76
CA THR A 68 -4.83 4.87 11.90
C THR A 68 -5.70 6.12 11.77
N ASP A 69 -5.64 6.99 12.76
CA ASP A 69 -6.27 8.31 12.72
C ASP A 69 -5.65 9.28 11.70
N ILE A 70 -4.43 9.00 11.20
CA ILE A 70 -3.68 9.87 10.28
C ILE A 70 -3.54 9.23 8.89
N GLN A 71 -3.29 7.93 8.83
CA GLN A 71 -3.00 7.20 7.60
C GLN A 71 -3.93 5.99 7.46
N GLN A 72 -4.35 5.73 6.23
CA GLN A 72 -5.20 4.61 5.85
C GLN A 72 -4.46 3.71 4.85
N ASN A 73 -5.05 2.57 4.52
CA ASN A 73 -4.56 1.63 3.50
C ASN A 73 -3.28 0.88 3.89
N GLY A 74 -3.09 0.60 5.19
CA GLY A 74 -2.11 -0.38 5.62
C GLY A 74 -2.58 -1.77 5.20
N PHE A 75 -1.70 -2.55 4.59
CA PHE A 75 -2.03 -3.87 4.06
C PHE A 75 -0.87 -4.84 4.21
N ILE A 76 -1.20 -6.08 4.55
CA ILE A 76 -0.30 -7.22 4.52
C ILE A 76 -1.06 -8.40 3.93
N ASP A 77 -0.56 -8.90 2.81
CA ASP A 77 -1.04 -10.14 2.22
C ASP A 77 -0.63 -11.35 3.07
N SER A 78 -1.50 -12.36 3.19
CA SER A 78 -1.19 -13.59 3.93
C SER A 78 0.07 -14.29 3.39
N THR A 79 0.37 -14.15 2.09
CA THR A 79 1.57 -14.69 1.43
C THR A 79 2.86 -13.95 1.75
N TRP A 80 2.79 -12.74 2.33
CA TRP A 80 3.97 -11.96 2.70
C TRP A 80 4.53 -12.34 4.06
N PHE A 81 3.79 -13.12 4.84
CA PHE A 81 4.24 -13.62 6.13
C PHE A 81 5.31 -14.70 5.96
N ILE A 82 6.38 -14.55 6.72
CA ILE A 82 7.46 -15.53 6.80
C ILE A 82 7.51 -16.04 8.23
N LYS A 83 7.61 -17.36 8.40
CA LYS A 83 7.80 -17.95 9.73
C LYS A 83 9.17 -17.58 10.28
N LYS A 84 9.20 -16.91 11.42
CA LYS A 84 10.40 -16.60 12.19
C LYS A 84 10.16 -17.06 13.63
N GLU A 85 11.05 -17.92 14.13
CA GLU A 85 11.01 -18.43 15.51
C GLU A 85 9.71 -19.14 15.94
N GLY A 86 8.83 -19.49 14.99
CA GLY A 86 7.55 -20.15 15.25
C GLY A 86 6.36 -19.29 14.84
N ASP A 87 6.55 -17.97 14.77
CA ASP A 87 5.50 -17.00 14.52
C ASP A 87 5.54 -16.48 13.08
N TYR A 88 4.41 -15.98 12.61
CA TYR A 88 4.31 -15.38 11.29
C TYR A 88 4.63 -13.89 11.37
N PHE A 89 5.75 -13.49 10.77
CA PHE A 89 6.21 -12.12 10.73
C PHE A 89 6.06 -11.51 9.34
N ALA A 90 5.51 -10.31 9.25
CA ALA A 90 5.45 -9.52 8.02
C ALA A 90 5.66 -8.03 8.27
N PHE A 91 6.23 -7.36 7.27
CA PHE A 91 6.30 -5.90 7.23
C PHE A 91 4.98 -5.33 6.73
N LEU A 92 4.50 -4.31 7.43
CA LEU A 92 3.38 -3.51 6.99
C LEU A 92 3.79 -2.75 5.73
N ARG A 93 2.92 -2.75 4.73
CA ARG A 93 3.05 -1.93 3.53
C ARG A 93 1.81 -1.07 3.39
N GLN A 94 1.93 0.05 2.70
CA GLN A 94 0.75 0.82 2.34
C GLN A 94 0.38 0.48 0.90
N THR A 95 -0.87 0.09 0.65
CA THR A 95 -1.37 -0.05 -0.72
C THR A 95 -1.60 1.33 -1.30
N GLY A 96 -0.93 1.59 -2.42
CA GLY A 96 -1.13 2.78 -3.21
C GLY A 96 -2.12 2.47 -4.31
N GLU A 97 -3.17 3.29 -4.44
CA GLU A 97 -3.95 3.32 -5.68
C GLU A 97 -3.12 4.05 -6.75
N VAL A 98 -3.29 3.63 -8.00
CA VAL A 98 -2.72 4.32 -9.16
C VAL A 98 -3.90 4.77 -10.02
N PRO A 99 -4.22 6.08 -10.08
CA PRO A 99 -3.53 7.24 -9.49
C PRO A 99 -3.63 7.36 -7.96
N ALA A 100 -2.63 7.98 -7.33
CA ALA A 100 -2.61 8.24 -5.90
C ALA A 100 -3.81 9.09 -5.47
N LEU A 101 -4.39 8.77 -4.32
CA LEU A 101 -5.51 9.53 -3.75
C LEU A 101 -5.04 10.92 -3.30
N PRO A 102 -5.93 11.94 -3.26
CA PRO A 102 -5.57 13.30 -2.86
C PRO A 102 -4.80 13.42 -1.53
N GLY A 103 -5.10 12.55 -0.55
CA GLY A 103 -4.38 12.52 0.74
C GLY A 103 -2.96 11.96 0.67
N GLN A 104 -2.59 11.26 -0.42
CA GLN A 104 -1.27 10.67 -0.60
C GLN A 104 -0.25 11.66 -1.20
N TYR A 105 -0.70 12.77 -1.81
CA TYR A 105 0.19 13.84 -2.30
C TYR A 105 0.88 14.62 -1.18
N ALA A 106 0.33 14.60 0.04
CA ALA A 106 0.91 15.25 1.22
C ALA A 106 1.90 14.35 1.99
N MET A 107 2.16 13.14 1.52
CA MET A 107 3.05 12.19 2.19
C MET A 107 4.52 12.50 1.87
N ARG A 108 5.42 12.13 2.80
CA ARG A 108 6.88 12.33 2.66
C ARG A 108 7.50 11.63 1.43
N SER A 109 6.77 10.71 0.80
CA SER A 109 7.17 10.02 -0.42
C SER A 109 6.97 10.85 -1.69
N ALA A 110 6.20 11.95 -1.64
CA ALA A 110 6.03 12.89 -2.73
C ALA A 110 7.20 13.87 -2.77
N ASN A 111 7.95 13.87 -3.86
CA ASN A 111 9.11 14.74 -4.05
C ASN A 111 9.01 15.48 -5.39
N GLY A 112 9.35 16.77 -5.38
CA GLY A 112 9.42 17.59 -6.59
C GLY A 112 10.77 17.40 -7.30
N ILE A 113 10.75 17.29 -8.63
CA ILE A 113 11.97 17.33 -9.46
C ILE A 113 12.19 18.75 -9.96
N GLY A 114 11.15 19.35 -10.54
CA GLY A 114 11.23 20.68 -11.14
C GLY A 114 10.37 20.80 -12.39
N LYS A 115 10.52 21.92 -13.08
CA LYS A 115 9.83 22.17 -14.35
C LYS A 115 10.54 21.46 -15.49
N SER A 116 9.76 20.79 -16.34
CA SER A 116 10.25 20.32 -17.64
C SER A 116 10.65 21.52 -18.52
N THR A 117 11.53 21.26 -19.49
CA THR A 117 11.97 22.23 -20.51
C THR A 117 11.42 21.85 -21.88
N SER A 118 11.24 20.55 -22.13
CA SER A 118 10.53 20.05 -23.30
C SER A 118 10.00 18.64 -23.01
N TYR A 119 9.00 18.23 -23.79
CA TYR A 119 8.48 16.87 -23.80
C TYR A 119 8.46 16.34 -25.23
N THR A 120 8.62 15.03 -25.39
CA THR A 120 8.48 14.35 -26.67
C THR A 120 7.75 13.04 -26.45
N THR A 121 6.61 12.87 -27.10
CA THR A 121 5.81 11.64 -27.00
C THR A 121 5.95 10.83 -28.28
N VAL A 122 6.38 9.59 -28.16
CA VAL A 122 6.48 8.62 -29.25
C VAL A 122 5.75 7.35 -28.82
N GLY A 123 4.59 7.09 -29.44
CA GLY A 123 3.72 5.99 -29.03
C GLY A 123 3.26 6.17 -27.59
N ASN A 124 3.45 5.14 -26.76
CA ASN A 124 3.11 5.15 -25.33
C ASN A 124 4.26 5.67 -24.44
N THR A 125 5.37 6.15 -25.02
CA THR A 125 6.49 6.65 -24.24
C THR A 125 6.57 8.17 -24.35
N THR A 126 6.53 8.86 -23.22
CA THR A 126 6.79 10.30 -23.13
C THR A 126 8.15 10.53 -22.50
N THR A 127 9.03 11.27 -23.18
CA THR A 127 10.34 11.67 -22.64
C THR A 127 10.29 13.13 -22.25
N LEU A 128 10.59 13.41 -20.99
CA LEU A 128 10.67 14.73 -20.39
C LEU A 128 12.13 15.14 -20.29
N ASN A 129 12.46 16.32 -20.81
CA ASN A 129 13.77 16.93 -20.69
C ASN A 129 13.74 17.99 -19.60
N PHE A 130 14.78 18.03 -18.78
CA PHE A 130 15.00 19.04 -17.77
C PHE A 130 16.19 19.92 -18.13
N SER A 131 16.25 21.13 -17.58
CA SER A 131 17.36 22.04 -17.83
C SER A 131 18.68 21.47 -17.30
N SER A 132 19.70 21.48 -18.15
CA SER A 132 21.09 21.15 -17.81
C SER A 132 21.93 22.40 -17.49
N ASN A 133 21.40 23.59 -17.75
CA ASN A 133 22.03 24.87 -17.40
C ASN A 133 20.98 25.99 -17.28
N PRO A 134 20.54 26.39 -16.06
CA PRO A 134 20.93 25.87 -14.75
C PRO A 134 20.48 24.42 -14.54
N VAL A 135 21.29 23.62 -13.85
CA VAL A 135 21.02 22.19 -13.63
C VAL A 135 19.79 22.01 -12.74
N VAL A 136 18.79 21.30 -13.25
CA VAL A 136 17.72 20.72 -12.43
C VAL A 136 18.20 19.34 -12.00
N GLU A 137 18.51 19.17 -10.73
CA GLU A 137 18.95 17.87 -10.21
C GLU A 137 17.76 16.90 -10.16
N ILE A 138 17.79 15.90 -11.05
CA ILE A 138 16.97 14.71 -10.90
C ILE A 138 17.60 13.92 -9.75
N GLY A 139 17.15 14.21 -8.53
CA GLY A 139 17.76 13.66 -7.31
C GLY A 139 17.86 12.14 -7.34
N SER A 140 18.84 11.57 -6.64
CA SER A 140 19.13 10.12 -6.63
C SER A 140 18.06 9.24 -6.01
N ILE A 141 16.96 9.84 -5.53
CA ILE A 141 15.87 9.14 -4.86
C ILE A 141 14.90 8.57 -5.89
N VAL A 142 14.69 9.23 -7.04
CA VAL A 142 13.78 8.72 -8.07
C VAL A 142 14.35 7.46 -8.72
N SER A 143 13.52 6.43 -8.89
CA SER A 143 13.92 5.12 -9.40
C SER A 143 13.09 4.70 -10.61
N ILE A 144 13.65 3.81 -11.43
CA ILE A 144 12.91 3.17 -12.53
C ILE A 144 11.78 2.33 -11.91
N GLY A 145 10.56 2.49 -12.41
CA GLY A 145 9.35 1.86 -11.89
C GLY A 145 8.48 2.76 -11.01
N ASP A 146 8.97 3.94 -10.60
CA ASP A 146 8.17 4.90 -9.83
C ASP A 146 7.12 5.61 -10.70
N TYR A 147 6.06 6.12 -10.06
CA TYR A 147 5.01 6.87 -10.75
C TYR A 147 5.34 8.36 -10.76
N LEU A 148 5.33 8.94 -11.96
CA LEU A 148 5.53 10.35 -12.21
C LEU A 148 4.18 11.04 -12.34
N TYR A 149 4.07 12.16 -11.63
CA TYR A 149 2.92 13.04 -11.65
C TYR A 149 3.36 14.41 -12.16
N PHE A 150 2.41 15.16 -12.70
CA PHE A 150 2.68 16.49 -13.21
C PHE A 150 1.56 17.45 -12.84
N SER A 151 1.92 18.73 -12.86
CA SER A 151 0.98 19.83 -12.74
C SER A 151 1.25 20.81 -13.87
N LEU A 152 0.24 21.07 -14.70
CA LEU A 152 0.31 22.06 -15.76
C LEU A 152 0.06 23.46 -15.17
N PRO A 153 0.61 24.55 -15.75
CA PRO A 153 0.21 25.91 -15.39
C PRO A 153 -1.32 26.02 -15.41
N SER A 154 -2.03 26.46 -14.37
CA SER A 154 -1.69 27.29 -13.19
C SER A 154 -1.23 26.57 -11.91
N TYR A 155 -0.80 25.31 -12.02
CA TYR A 155 -0.25 24.48 -10.93
C TYR A 155 -1.20 24.18 -9.77
N THR A 156 -2.50 24.10 -10.05
CA THR A 156 -3.54 23.91 -9.02
C THR A 156 -3.99 22.46 -8.88
N THR A 157 -3.70 21.60 -9.87
CA THR A 157 -4.10 20.20 -9.90
C THR A 157 -2.91 19.30 -10.24
N ILE A 158 -2.87 18.12 -9.63
CA ILE A 158 -1.86 17.09 -9.90
C ILE A 158 -2.52 15.98 -10.70
N SER A 159 -1.88 15.55 -11.79
CA SER A 159 -2.33 14.46 -12.66
C SER A 159 -1.23 13.43 -12.84
N LEU A 160 -1.60 12.16 -13.01
CA LEU A 160 -0.63 11.09 -13.27
C LEU A 160 -0.10 11.23 -14.71
N GLY A 161 1.22 11.30 -14.87
CA GLY A 161 1.88 11.34 -16.17
C GLY A 161 2.20 9.96 -16.72
N GLY A 162 2.60 9.02 -15.85
CA GLY A 162 3.01 7.67 -16.24
C GLY A 162 3.96 7.02 -15.26
N GLN A 163 4.47 5.83 -15.60
CA GLN A 163 5.51 5.15 -14.83
C GLN A 163 6.87 5.37 -15.47
N ILE A 164 7.89 5.64 -14.67
CA ILE A 164 9.25 5.87 -15.14
C ILE A 164 9.85 4.57 -15.68
N THR A 165 10.25 4.58 -16.95
CA THR A 165 10.89 3.44 -17.62
C THR A 165 12.39 3.63 -17.77
N ASN A 166 12.86 4.87 -17.86
CA ASN A 166 14.27 5.19 -17.99
C ASN A 166 14.61 6.55 -17.37
N ILE A 167 15.79 6.64 -16.76
CA ILE A 167 16.36 7.89 -16.25
C ILE A 167 17.75 8.00 -16.87
N ASN A 168 17.97 9.05 -17.65
CA ASN A 168 19.24 9.29 -18.35
C ASN A 168 19.78 10.67 -17.96
N VAL A 169 20.86 10.69 -17.18
CA VAL A 169 21.49 11.91 -16.68
C VAL A 169 22.96 11.90 -17.09
N ASP A 170 23.31 12.77 -18.02
CA ASP A 170 24.67 13.09 -18.43
C ASP A 170 24.76 14.62 -18.59
N ILE A 171 24.98 15.31 -17.46
CA ILE A 171 25.04 16.77 -17.39
C ILE A 171 26.16 17.33 -18.28
N PRO A 172 27.39 16.76 -18.32
CA PRO A 172 28.43 17.19 -19.25
C PRO A 172 28.04 17.10 -20.73
N ALA A 173 27.25 16.08 -21.13
CA ALA A 173 26.70 15.97 -22.48
C ALA A 173 25.41 16.77 -22.70
N GLY A 174 24.92 17.49 -21.68
CA GLY A 174 23.69 18.28 -21.72
C GLY A 174 22.40 17.45 -21.65
N ILE A 175 22.49 16.17 -21.29
CA ILE A 175 21.37 15.23 -21.24
C ILE A 175 20.84 15.15 -19.81
N ASN A 176 19.55 15.46 -19.64
CA ASN A 176 18.87 15.35 -18.36
C ASN A 176 17.41 14.95 -18.61
N GLN A 177 17.15 13.65 -18.71
CA GLN A 177 15.91 13.12 -19.28
C GLN A 177 15.29 12.00 -18.43
N ILE A 178 13.96 12.01 -18.35
CA ILE A 178 13.16 10.91 -17.80
C ILE A 178 12.19 10.44 -18.88
N SER A 179 12.19 9.15 -19.16
CA SER A 179 11.17 8.53 -20.01
C SER A 179 10.12 7.85 -19.14
N ILE A 180 8.85 8.06 -19.49
CA ILE A 180 7.69 7.47 -18.82
C ILE A 180 6.85 6.68 -19.80
N ASP A 181 6.24 5.59 -19.32
CA ASP A 181 5.17 4.87 -20.00
C ASP A 181 3.81 5.46 -19.62
N THR A 182 3.05 5.85 -20.64
CA THR A 182 1.71 6.45 -20.54
C THR A 182 0.60 5.44 -20.86
N SER A 183 0.91 4.14 -20.93
CA SER A 183 -0.09 3.07 -21.17
C SER A 183 -0.94 2.73 -19.94
N ILE A 184 -0.56 3.24 -18.77
CA ILE A 184 -1.19 2.95 -17.48
C ILE A 184 -2.56 3.62 -17.37
N ALA A 185 -3.54 2.91 -16.81
CA ALA A 185 -4.87 3.46 -16.58
C ALA A 185 -4.81 4.72 -15.68
N GLY A 186 -5.51 5.77 -16.09
CA GLY A 186 -5.58 7.03 -15.32
C GLY A 186 -4.47 8.04 -15.65
N THR A 187 -3.58 7.78 -16.60
CA THR A 187 -2.60 8.77 -17.07
C THR A 187 -3.26 9.87 -17.90
N ALA A 188 -2.85 11.12 -17.66
CA ALA A 188 -3.20 12.27 -18.48
C ALA A 188 -2.00 12.68 -19.35
N PRO A 189 -2.23 13.16 -20.59
CA PRO A 189 -1.14 13.59 -21.46
C PRO A 189 -0.51 14.89 -20.96
N ILE A 190 0.83 14.96 -21.01
CA ILE A 190 1.59 16.19 -20.80
C ILE A 190 1.55 16.97 -22.12
N THR A 191 0.94 18.16 -22.11
CA THR A 191 0.69 18.95 -23.34
C THR A 191 1.54 20.23 -23.43
N THR A 192 2.29 20.57 -22.38
CA THR A 192 3.07 21.81 -22.31
C THR A 192 4.52 21.56 -21.91
N GLN A 193 5.40 22.46 -22.32
CA GLN A 193 6.83 22.39 -22.06
C GLN A 193 7.23 22.91 -20.67
N ASP A 194 6.28 23.43 -19.87
CA ASP A 194 6.52 24.02 -18.53
C ASP A 194 5.69 23.29 -17.45
N ALA A 195 5.49 21.99 -17.64
CA ALA A 195 4.84 21.15 -16.64
C ALA A 195 5.77 20.99 -15.44
N PHE A 196 5.24 21.24 -14.23
CA PHE A 196 5.94 20.96 -12.98
C PHE A 196 5.84 19.47 -12.68
N ILE A 197 6.98 18.83 -12.48
CA ILE A 197 7.10 17.39 -12.32
C ILE A 197 7.36 17.03 -10.86
N LEU A 198 6.58 16.09 -10.36
CA LEU A 198 6.77 15.44 -9.08
C LEU A 198 6.71 13.92 -9.26
N TYR A 199 7.33 13.18 -8.36
CA TYR A 199 7.23 11.72 -8.35
C TYR A 199 6.75 11.28 -6.98
N ILE A 200 6.02 10.17 -6.97
CA ILE A 200 5.65 9.48 -5.76
C ILE A 200 6.25 8.09 -5.89
N LYS A 201 7.15 7.75 -4.96
CA LYS A 201 7.67 6.39 -4.87
C LYS A 201 6.54 5.42 -4.54
N SER A 202 6.61 4.22 -5.10
CA SER A 202 5.65 3.17 -4.78
C SER A 202 5.62 2.93 -3.27
N SER A 203 4.45 3.07 -2.66
CA SER A 203 4.23 2.87 -1.22
C SER A 203 4.43 1.41 -0.78
N VAL A 204 4.43 0.49 -1.74
CA VAL A 204 4.79 -0.93 -1.53
C VAL A 204 6.30 -1.11 -1.47
N ALA A 205 7.07 -0.33 -2.24
CA ALA A 205 8.53 -0.41 -2.31
C ALA A 205 9.22 0.38 -1.18
N GLU A 206 8.70 1.55 -0.82
CA GLU A 206 9.16 2.38 0.30
C GLU A 206 8.12 2.36 1.43
N SER A 207 7.97 1.21 2.09
CA SER A 207 7.11 1.20 3.27
C SER A 207 7.83 1.88 4.44
N HIS A 208 7.33 3.05 4.82
CA HIS A 208 7.77 3.77 6.02
C HIS A 208 6.98 3.34 7.28
N GLY A 209 6.06 2.38 7.16
CA GLY A 209 5.07 2.06 8.18
C GLY A 209 3.88 3.03 8.17
N LEU A 210 2.91 2.80 9.05
CA LEU A 210 1.75 3.65 9.27
C LEU A 210 1.97 4.54 10.50
N LEU A 211 1.82 5.84 10.34
CA LEU A 211 1.86 6.85 11.40
C LEU A 211 0.47 7.01 12.02
N GLY A 212 0.40 7.10 13.34
CA GLY A 212 -0.84 7.43 14.06
C GLY A 212 -0.73 7.27 15.57
N HIS A 213 -1.78 7.66 16.27
CA HIS A 213 -1.90 7.51 17.73
C HIS A 213 -2.39 6.12 18.13
N TYR A 214 -3.17 5.48 17.28
CA TYR A 214 -3.61 4.10 17.43
C TYR A 214 -3.73 3.47 16.05
N CYS A 215 -3.67 2.15 16.00
CA CYS A 215 -3.87 1.41 14.76
C CYS A 215 -5.00 0.40 14.94
N ILE A 216 -6.08 0.60 14.20
CA ILE A 216 -7.13 -0.40 14.05
C ILE A 216 -6.63 -1.39 12.99
N PHE A 217 -6.67 -2.67 13.31
CA PHE A 217 -6.32 -3.71 12.37
C PHE A 217 -7.40 -4.76 12.28
N THR A 218 -7.59 -5.27 11.08
CA THR A 218 -8.54 -6.32 10.74
C THR A 218 -7.80 -7.47 10.11
N LEU A 219 -7.80 -8.62 10.79
CA LEU A 219 -7.25 -9.86 10.29
C LEU A 219 -8.33 -10.67 9.59
N ILE A 220 -8.02 -11.21 8.42
CA ILE A 220 -8.92 -12.02 7.60
C ILE A 220 -8.25 -13.35 7.29
N ASN A 221 -8.96 -14.44 7.52
CA ASN A 221 -8.54 -15.79 7.14
C ASN A 221 -9.63 -16.47 6.31
N GLU A 222 -9.20 -16.99 5.16
CA GLU A 222 -10.05 -17.64 4.15
C GLU A 222 -9.91 -19.17 4.18
N SER A 223 -9.15 -19.72 5.13
CA SER A 223 -8.96 -21.16 5.31
C SER A 223 -10.27 -21.81 5.70
N THR A 224 -10.53 -22.96 5.08
CA THR A 224 -11.65 -23.84 5.44
C THR A 224 -11.27 -24.78 6.58
N ASN A 225 -10.00 -24.79 7.00
CA ASN A 225 -9.49 -25.66 8.06
C ASN A 225 -9.62 -25.00 9.45
N SER A 226 -9.24 -25.76 10.48
CA SER A 226 -9.18 -25.22 11.84
C SER A 226 -7.97 -24.31 12.01
N THR A 227 -8.23 -23.04 12.28
CA THR A 227 -7.20 -22.03 12.52
C THR A 227 -7.26 -21.55 13.96
N GLU A 228 -6.08 -21.33 14.55
CA GLU A 228 -5.90 -20.78 15.89
C GLU A 228 -5.06 -19.51 15.79
N LEU A 229 -5.51 -18.45 16.45
CA LEU A 229 -4.78 -17.20 16.62
C LEU A 229 -4.73 -16.90 18.12
N PHE A 230 -3.53 -16.93 18.69
CA PHE A 230 -3.32 -16.74 20.12
C PHE A 230 -3.05 -15.27 20.46
N ALA A 231 -2.12 -14.65 19.72
CA ALA A 231 -1.72 -13.27 19.93
C ALA A 231 -1.39 -12.58 18.60
N VAL A 232 -1.52 -11.25 18.62
CA VAL A 232 -1.15 -10.36 17.53
C VAL A 232 -0.30 -9.26 18.12
N GLU A 233 0.91 -9.09 17.58
CA GLU A 233 1.88 -8.13 18.06
C GLU A 233 2.32 -7.22 16.92
N SER A 234 2.86 -6.05 17.28
CA SER A 234 3.41 -5.10 16.33
C SER A 234 4.61 -4.41 16.96
N GLU A 235 5.68 -4.26 16.19
CA GLU A 235 6.76 -3.38 16.59
C GLU A 235 6.37 -1.94 16.29
N VAL A 236 6.34 -1.14 17.35
CA VAL A 236 5.89 0.25 17.31
C VAL A 236 7.01 1.14 17.79
N MET A 237 7.33 2.17 17.01
CA MET A 237 8.30 3.19 17.40
C MET A 237 7.61 4.52 17.66
N LYS A 238 8.09 5.28 18.65
CA LYS A 238 7.64 6.65 18.88
C LYS A 238 8.13 7.54 17.75
N SER A 239 7.23 8.33 17.18
CA SER A 239 7.56 9.33 16.16
C SER A 239 7.96 10.62 16.85
N TYR A 240 9.20 11.04 16.64
CA TYR A 240 9.66 12.38 17.01
C TYR A 240 9.51 13.30 15.78
N PRO A 241 8.81 14.44 15.91
CA PRO A 241 8.71 15.44 14.84
C PRO A 241 10.06 16.07 14.51
#